data_AF-A0A5B0U063-F1
#
_entry.id   AF-A0A5B0U063-F1
#
_cell.length_a   1.000
_cell.length_b   1.000
_cell.length_c   1.000
_cell.angle_alpha   90.00
_cell.angle_beta   90.00
_cell.angle_gamma   90.00
#
_symmetry.space_group_name_H-M   'P 1'
#
loop_
_entity.id
_entity.type
_entity.pdbx_description
1 polymer ?
#
loop_
_entity_poly.entity_id
_entity_poly.type
_entity_poly.pdbx_seq_one_letter_code
_entity_poly.pdbx_strand_id
1 'polypeptide(L)' 'MPKFLPHDARRSLSTLLSENGVAPHVTEKMLGHTMRGVMAIYNKHDWIKEQAEEYELHCQLIENSIKAEL' A
#
# COMPACT_ATOMS: atom_id res chain seq x y z
N MET A 1 7.82 -20.76 -9.86
CA MET A 1 7.82 -19.59 -8.95
C MET A 1 7.74 -20.08 -7.51
N PRO A 2 8.35 -19.40 -6.54
CA PRO A 2 8.13 -19.68 -5.12
C PRO A 2 6.64 -19.56 -4.78
N LYS A 3 6.20 -20.26 -3.73
CA LYS A 3 4.80 -20.22 -3.29
C LYS A 3 4.46 -18.81 -2.79
N PHE A 4 3.40 -18.24 -3.32
CA PHE A 4 2.86 -16.97 -2.85
C PHE A 4 2.19 -17.15 -1.48
N LEU A 5 2.58 -16.33 -0.51
CA LEU A 5 2.06 -16.35 0.85
C LEU A 5 1.34 -15.02 1.16
N PRO A 6 0.48 -14.96 2.20
CA PRO A 6 -0.17 -13.72 2.60
C PRO A 6 0.79 -12.54 2.85
N HIS A 7 2.02 -12.84 3.27
CA HIS A 7 3.07 -11.84 3.42
C HIS A 7 3.50 -11.19 2.09
N ASP A 8 3.47 -11.94 1.00
CA ASP A 8 3.81 -11.42 -0.32
C ASP A 8 2.75 -10.45 -0.81
N ALA A 9 1.46 -10.69 -0.52
CA ALA A 9 0.40 -9.72 -0.80
C ALA A 9 0.65 -8.36 -0.12
N ARG A 10 1.08 -8.38 1.15
CA ARG A 10 1.44 -7.15 1.88
C ARG A 10 2.62 -6.41 1.24
N ARG A 11 3.66 -7.14 0.81
CA ARG A 11 4.82 -6.55 0.10
C ARG A 11 4.42 -5.98 -1.25
N SER A 12 3.58 -6.70 -2.00
CA SER A 12 3.08 -6.26 -3.31
C SER A 12 2.26 -5.00 -3.19
N LEU A 13 1.36 -4.88 -2.20
CA LEU A 13 0.58 -3.67 -1.96
C LEU A 13 1.47 -2.44 -1.78
N SER A 14 2.47 -2.52 -0.90
CA SER A 14 3.37 -1.39 -0.64
C SER A 14 4.21 -1.03 -1.87
N THR A 15 4.71 -2.03 -2.59
CA THR A 15 5.53 -1.82 -3.79
C THR A 15 4.71 -1.17 -4.91
N LEU A 16 3.54 -1.72 -5.24
CA LEU A 16 2.67 -1.21 -6.31
C LEU A 16 2.21 0.23 -6.03
N LEU A 17 1.80 0.52 -4.80
CA LEU A 17 1.37 1.88 -4.45
C LEU A 17 2.56 2.85 -4.45
N SER A 18 3.73 2.45 -3.96
CA SER A 18 4.93 3.28 -4.04
C SER A 18 5.34 3.58 -5.48
N GLU A 19 5.23 2.62 -6.40
CA GLU A 19 5.50 2.81 -7.83
C GLU A 19 4.52 3.81 -8.48
N ASN A 20 3.32 3.96 -7.91
CA ASN A 20 2.30 4.91 -8.34
C ASN A 20 2.31 6.23 -7.56
N GLY A 21 3.40 6.52 -6.82
CA GLY A 21 3.60 7.82 -6.18
C GLY A 21 2.93 7.98 -4.82
N VAL A 22 2.36 6.91 -4.26
CA VAL A 22 1.75 6.95 -2.92
C VAL A 22 2.82 7.17 -1.87
N ALA A 23 2.53 8.09 -0.94
CA ALA A 23 3.48 8.44 0.10
C ALA A 23 3.73 7.24 1.06
N PRO A 24 5.00 6.96 1.45
CA PRO A 24 5.32 5.80 2.29
C PRO A 24 4.59 5.76 3.63
N HIS A 25 4.24 6.91 4.20
CA HIS A 25 3.51 6.95 5.47
C HIS A 25 2.06 6.46 5.35
N VAL A 26 1.45 6.61 4.18
CA VAL A 26 0.09 6.11 3.91
C VAL A 26 0.14 4.60 3.82
N THR A 27 1.07 4.02 3.04
CA THR A 27 1.21 2.56 2.93
C THR A 27 1.61 1.90 4.25
N GLU A 28 2.47 2.53 5.06
CA GLU A 28 2.78 2.05 6.41
C GLU A 28 1.53 2.01 7.32
N LYS A 29 0.66 3.02 7.24
CA LYS A 29 -0.62 3.04 7.95
C LYS A 29 -1.57 1.95 7.46
N MET A 30 -1.69 1.77 6.14
CA MET A 30 -2.50 0.67 5.54
C MET A 30 -2.03 -0.70 6.02
N LEU A 31 -0.72 -0.89 6.17
CA LEU A 31 -0.13 -2.14 6.65
C LEU A 31 -0.30 -2.36 8.16
N GLY A 32 -0.87 -1.39 8.89
CA GLY A 32 -1.01 -1.42 10.34
C GLY A 32 0.31 -1.27 11.10
N HIS A 33 1.33 -0.70 10.46
CA HIS A 33 2.63 -0.52 11.08
C HIS A 33 2.63 0.66 12.05
N THR A 34 3.41 0.53 13.12
CA THR A 34 3.70 1.65 14.01
C THR A 34 4.85 2.47 13.40
N MET A 35 4.60 3.77 13.20
CA MET A 35 5.64 4.71 12.77
C MET A 35 6.83 4.71 13.73
N ARG A 36 8.04 4.83 13.17
CA ARG A 36 9.29 4.88 13.94
C ARG A 36 10.05 6.18 13.68
N GLY A 37 10.95 6.52 14.60
CA GLY A 37 11.84 7.68 14.47
C GLY A 37 11.10 9.02 14.45
N VAL A 38 11.66 9.99 13.72
CA VAL A 38 11.14 11.36 13.63
C VAL A 38 9.72 11.41 13.07
N MET A 39 9.36 10.49 12.15
CA MET A 39 8.00 10.40 11.61
C MET A 39 6.96 10.10 12.69
N ALA A 40 7.31 9.29 13.70
CA ALA A 40 6.39 8.99 14.80
C ALA A 40 6.09 10.21 15.69
N ILE A 41 6.99 11.20 15.70
CA ILE A 41 6.85 12.42 16.51
C ILE A 41 5.85 13.36 15.84
N TYR A 42 6.01 13.60 14.54
CA TYR A 42 5.24 14.62 13.82
C TYR A 42 4.04 14.09 13.04
N ASN A 43 4.06 12.82 12.60
CA ASN A 43 2.98 12.23 11.80
C ASN A 43 1.99 11.48 12.69
N LYS A 44 1.14 12.24 13.39
CA LYS A 44 0.05 11.72 14.23
C LYS A 44 -1.26 11.53 13.47
N HIS A 45 -1.36 12.06 12.25
CA HIS A 45 -2.53 11.89 11.41
C HIS A 45 -2.66 10.42 10.98
N ASP A 46 -3.89 9.94 10.88
CA ASP A 46 -4.17 8.56 10.47
C ASP A 46 -4.34 8.40 8.96
N TRP A 47 -4.47 9.49 8.20
CA TRP A 47 -4.55 9.44 6.73
C TRP A 47 -5.68 8.54 6.23
N ILE A 48 -6.81 8.45 6.95
CA ILE A 48 -7.90 7.52 6.62
C ILE A 48 -8.47 7.77 5.23
N LYS A 49 -8.52 9.03 4.79
CA LYS A 49 -9.00 9.41 3.47
C LYS A 49 -8.07 8.88 2.39
N GLU A 50 -6.78 9.16 2.52
CA GLU A 50 -5.75 8.71 1.60
C GLU A 50 -5.69 7.18 1.60
N GLN A 51 -5.73 6.52 2.77
CA GLN A 51 -5.80 5.06 2.84
C GLN A 51 -6.95 4.49 1.98
N ALA A 52 -8.15 5.08 2.05
CA ALA A 52 -9.28 4.64 1.24
C ALA A 52 -9.05 4.86 -0.25
N GLU A 53 -8.58 6.05 -0.64
CA GLU A 53 -8.25 6.38 -2.05
C GLU A 53 -7.20 5.42 -2.61
N GLU A 54 -6.19 5.06 -1.81
CA GLU A 54 -5.13 4.16 -2.25
C GLU A 54 -5.52 2.68 -2.25
N TYR A 55 -6.48 2.26 -1.42
CA TYR A 55 -7.08 0.93 -1.56
C TYR A 55 -7.83 0.79 -2.89
N GLU A 56 -8.56 1.83 -3.31
CA GLU A 56 -9.24 1.85 -4.60
C GLU A 56 -8.22 1.80 -5.76
N LEU A 57 -7.15 2.60 -5.69
CA LEU A 57 -6.07 2.54 -6.68
C LEU A 57 -5.45 1.14 -6.76
N HIS A 58 -5.16 0.51 -5.62
CA HIS A 58 -4.61 -0.85 -5.59
C HIS A 58 -5.52 -1.87 -6.30
N CYS A 59 -6.82 -1.82 -6.02
CA CYS A 59 -7.81 -2.67 -6.69
C CYS A 59 -7.82 -2.42 -8.21
N GLN A 60 -7.84 -1.15 -8.64
CA GLN A 60 -7.81 -0.80 -10.06
C GLN A 60 -6.57 -1.32 -10.77
N LEU A 61 -5.39 -1.23 -10.15
CA LEU A 61 -4.14 -1.76 -10.71
C LEU A 61 -4.21 -3.28 -10.94
N ILE A 62 -4.76 -4.03 -9.97
CA ILE A 62 -4.95 -5.48 -10.07
C ILE A 62 -5.95 -5.82 -11.18
N GLU A 63 -7.09 -5.11 -11.24
CA GLU A 63 -8.08 -5.34 -12.29
C GLU A 63 -7.52 -5.09 -13.69
N ASN A 64 -6.72 -4.04 -13.83
CA ASN A 64 -6.08 -3.71 -15.10
C ASN A 64 -5.04 -4.75 -15.50
N SER A 65 -4.26 -5.29 -14.56
CA SER A 65 -3.30 -6.37 -14.86
C SER A 65 -4.01 -7.65 -15.29
N ILE A 66 -5.14 -7.99 -14.66
CA ILE A 66 -5.93 -9.18 -15.05
C ILE A 66 -6.50 -9.00 -16.46
N LYS A 67 -7.04 -7.81 -16.79
CA LYS A 67 -7.58 -7.53 -18.13
C LYS A 67 -6.51 -7.52 -19.23
N ALA A 68 -5.28 -7.11 -18.90
CA ALA A 68 -4.18 -7.08 -19.87
C ALA A 68 -3.65 -8.48 -20.23
N GLU A 69 -3.91 -9.48 -19.38
CA GLU A 69 -3.51 -10.87 -19.59
C GLU A 69 -4.59 -11.71 -20.31
N LEU A 70 -5.78 -11.15 -20.55
CA LEU A 70 -6.91 -11.76 -21.26
C LEU A 70 -7.03 -11.24 -22.70
#